data_AF-A0A1X7UX54-F1
#
_entry.id   AF-A0A1X7UX54-F1
#
_cell.length_a   1.000
_cell.length_b   1.000
_cell.length_c   1.000
_cell.angle_alpha   90.00
_cell.angle_beta   90.00
_cell.angle_gamma   90.00
#
_symmetry.space_group_name_H-M   'P 1'
#
loop_
_entity.id
_entity.type
_entity.pdbx_description
1 polymer ?
#
loop_
_entity_poly.entity_id
_entity_poly.type
_entity_poly.pdbx_seq_one_letter_code
_entity_poly.pdbx_strand_id
1 'polypeptide(L)'
;MDIVDALSTLEDTGTSTAGVANDILLIAQELLILHNQSTTIPISCKEIKERQPLSLSGVYLLSNTSSTYTAYCNMKELCNSNGGWTRLAYLDISDATQNCPSGFGLYQSGGVRACGKKTLHNGCISVQFPSHNISYSQVCGRVIGYLYGSIDGLVASPDIIVEGAIITHGPSRQHVWSLMAGNSEVGSSSNSCPCNTGSTVSVPPSIGNNYFCESGNPTSGNPSQILYTSDPLWDGQGCGSNETACCNAPGIPWFHRDYGSNTFTDYIELRVCANYHDEDTPINYYEIFVK
;
A
#
# COMPACT_ATOMS: atom_id res chain seq x y z
N MET A 1 25.18 0.08 29.74
CA MET A 1 24.78 -0.45 31.05
C MET A 1 23.27 -0.50 31.00
N ASP A 2 22.68 -1.69 31.06
CA ASP A 2 21.23 -1.87 31.00
C ASP A 2 20.61 -1.29 32.29
N ILE A 3 19.47 -0.59 32.21
CA ILE A 3 18.77 -0.08 33.40
C ILE A 3 18.43 -1.25 34.33
N VAL A 4 18.20 -2.44 33.77
CA VAL A 4 17.95 -3.68 34.51
C VAL A 4 19.21 -4.15 35.26
N ASP A 5 20.40 -4.02 34.66
CA ASP A 5 21.68 -4.37 35.30
C ASP A 5 22.05 -3.38 36.42
N ALA A 6 21.67 -2.11 36.27
CA ALA A 6 21.87 -1.08 37.30
C ALA A 6 20.89 -1.24 38.49
N LEU A 7 19.66 -1.65 38.23
CA LEU A 7 18.66 -1.93 39.27
C LEU A 7 19.00 -3.19 40.08
N SER A 8 19.50 -4.24 39.44
CA SER A 8 19.89 -5.49 40.13
C SER A 8 21.11 -5.31 41.02
N THR A 9 22.08 -4.48 40.61
CA THR A 9 23.27 -4.17 41.41
C THR A 9 22.98 -3.34 42.66
N LEU A 10 21.90 -2.53 42.66
CA LEU A 10 21.45 -1.77 43.83
C LEU A 10 20.77 -2.64 44.90
N GLU A 11 20.07 -3.70 44.48
CA GLU A 11 19.46 -4.67 45.40
C GLU A 11 20.53 -5.45 46.18
N ASP A 12 21.66 -5.75 45.54
CA ASP A 12 22.76 -6.55 46.11
C ASP A 12 23.72 -5.79 47.04
N THR A 13 23.74 -4.44 47.06
CA THR A 13 24.79 -3.63 47.73
C THR A 13 24.34 -2.82 48.96
N GLY A 14 23.16 -3.08 49.53
CA GLY A 14 22.57 -2.31 50.64
C GLY A 14 23.33 -2.31 51.98
N THR A 15 24.48 -1.62 52.09
CA THR A 15 25.18 -1.37 53.36
C THR A 15 25.77 0.05 53.53
N SER A 16 25.66 0.96 52.54
CA SER A 16 26.07 2.37 52.69
C SER A 16 25.05 3.33 52.09
N THR A 17 24.40 4.13 52.95
CA THR A 17 23.26 5.00 52.60
C THR A 17 23.59 6.14 51.63
N ALA A 18 24.89 6.50 51.46
CA ALA A 18 25.29 7.61 50.59
C ALA A 18 25.55 7.20 49.13
N GLY A 19 26.13 6.01 48.90
CA GLY A 19 26.39 5.49 47.55
C GLY A 19 25.10 5.11 46.84
N VAL A 20 24.25 4.32 47.53
CA VAL A 20 22.94 3.91 47.03
C VAL A 20 22.05 5.12 46.71
N ALA A 21 22.09 6.20 47.50
CA ALA A 21 21.32 7.41 47.23
C ALA A 21 21.78 8.14 45.97
N ASN A 22 23.08 8.14 45.67
CA ASN A 22 23.62 8.77 44.47
C ASN A 22 23.29 7.98 43.20
N ASP A 23 23.29 6.65 43.30
CA ASP A 23 22.90 5.75 42.21
C ASP A 23 21.39 5.81 41.94
N ILE A 24 20.55 5.86 42.99
CA ILE A 24 19.11 6.11 42.85
C ILE A 24 18.85 7.47 42.21
N LEU A 25 19.60 8.51 42.59
CA LEU A 25 19.46 9.85 41.99
C LEU A 25 19.81 9.83 40.50
N LEU A 26 20.86 9.09 40.11
CA LEU A 26 21.25 8.95 38.71
C LEU A 26 20.16 8.23 37.89
N ILE A 27 19.62 7.12 38.40
CA ILE A 27 18.52 6.40 37.75
C ILE A 27 17.26 7.27 37.67
N ALA A 28 16.93 8.02 38.74
CA ALA A 28 15.79 8.92 38.74
C ALA A 28 15.96 10.04 37.70
N GLN A 29 17.17 10.57 37.51
CA GLN A 29 17.48 11.56 36.48
C GLN A 29 17.38 10.96 35.07
N GLU A 30 17.87 9.74 34.85
CA GLU A 30 17.72 9.03 33.57
C GLU A 30 16.24 8.74 33.24
N LEU A 31 15.46 8.29 34.24
CA LEU A 31 14.02 8.10 34.11
C LEU A 31 13.26 9.42 33.87
N LEU A 32 13.69 10.52 34.50
CA LEU A 32 13.17 11.86 34.25
C LEU A 32 13.45 12.31 32.82
N ILE A 33 14.64 12.05 32.28
CA ILE A 33 14.99 12.36 30.89
C ILE A 33 14.12 11.53 29.92
N LEU A 34 13.93 10.24 30.18
CA LEU A 34 13.04 9.35 29.41
C LEU A 34 11.57 9.78 29.48
N HIS A 35 11.10 10.19 30.66
CA HIS A 35 9.74 10.68 30.86
C HIS A 35 9.50 12.01 30.15
N ASN A 36 10.48 12.92 30.20
CA ASN A 36 10.38 14.23 29.55
C ASN A 36 10.42 14.11 28.01
N GLN A 37 11.17 13.14 27.46
CA GLN A 37 11.15 12.80 26.03
C GLN A 37 9.81 12.16 25.58
N SER A 38 9.08 11.49 26.48
CA SER A 38 7.80 10.83 26.18
C SER A 38 6.57 11.75 26.19
N THR A 39 6.72 13.04 26.48
CA THR A 39 5.56 13.96 26.58
C THR A 39 5.03 14.46 25.24
N THR A 40 5.82 14.35 24.17
CA THR A 40 5.40 14.77 22.83
C THR A 40 4.78 13.61 22.08
N ILE A 41 3.53 13.79 21.63
CA ILE A 41 2.84 12.82 20.77
C ILE A 41 3.65 12.68 19.47
N PRO A 42 3.94 11.46 19.01
CA PRO A 42 4.71 11.24 17.79
C PRO A 42 3.92 11.70 16.55
N ILE A 43 4.62 12.21 15.54
CA ILE A 43 4.03 12.66 14.27
C ILE A 43 3.89 11.52 13.25
N SER A 44 4.61 10.42 13.43
CA SER A 44 4.62 9.29 12.50
C SER A 44 4.95 7.97 13.18
N CYS A 45 4.60 6.85 12.54
CA CYS A 45 5.00 5.52 12.99
C CYS A 45 6.53 5.32 12.94
N LYS A 46 7.22 6.00 12.03
CA LYS A 46 8.67 5.98 11.90
C LYS A 46 9.33 6.52 13.16
N GLU A 47 8.86 7.67 13.64
CA GLU A 47 9.35 8.28 14.88
C GLU A 47 9.10 7.37 16.10
N ILE A 48 7.94 6.72 16.18
CA ILE A 48 7.67 5.74 17.24
C ILE A 48 8.69 4.61 17.21
N LYS A 49 8.98 4.08 16.01
CA LYS A 49 9.93 2.99 15.85
C LYS A 49 11.36 3.41 16.21
N GLU A 50 11.75 4.65 15.93
CA GLU A 50 13.05 5.21 16.29
C GLU A 50 13.18 5.44 17.80
N ARG A 51 12.14 5.99 18.45
CA ARG A 51 12.11 6.22 19.91
C ARG A 51 12.00 4.92 20.71
N GLN A 52 11.24 3.95 20.18
CA GLN A 52 10.96 2.67 20.82
C GLN A 52 11.14 1.52 19.81
N PRO A 53 12.37 1.01 19.63
CA PRO A 53 12.67 -0.03 18.65
C PRO A 53 11.89 -1.34 18.86
N LEU A 54 11.47 -1.63 20.09
CA LEU A 54 10.67 -2.81 20.45
C LEU A 54 9.15 -2.63 20.27
N SER A 55 8.71 -1.48 19.76
CA SER A 55 7.29 -1.24 19.45
C SER A 55 6.72 -2.30 18.51
N LEU A 56 5.50 -2.76 18.82
CA LEU A 56 4.76 -3.78 18.07
C LEU A 56 3.84 -3.13 17.05
N SER A 57 3.45 -3.84 15.99
CA SER A 57 2.45 -3.32 15.06
C SER A 57 1.10 -3.15 15.76
N GLY A 58 0.39 -2.06 15.46
CA GLY A 58 -0.86 -1.74 16.15
C GLY A 58 -1.38 -0.36 15.79
N VAL A 59 -2.49 0.04 16.43
CA VAL A 59 -3.05 1.39 16.27
C VAL A 59 -2.41 2.32 17.29
N TYR A 60 -1.88 3.44 16.82
CA TYR A 60 -1.21 4.44 17.63
C TYR A 60 -1.91 5.80 17.49
N LEU A 61 -1.84 6.59 18.55
CA LEU A 61 -2.21 8.01 18.52
C LEU A 61 -1.03 8.81 17.96
N LEU A 62 -1.27 9.53 16.87
CA LEU A 62 -0.32 10.42 16.21
C LEU A 62 -0.80 11.86 16.31
N SER A 63 0.12 12.80 16.19
CA SER A 63 -0.18 14.23 16.05
C SER A 63 0.16 14.73 14.65
N ASN A 64 -0.64 15.65 14.14
CA ASN A 64 -0.26 16.51 13.03
C ASN A 64 -0.18 17.97 13.53
N THR A 65 0.02 18.93 12.61
CA THR A 65 0.22 20.35 12.94
C THR A 65 -0.95 21.01 13.69
N SER A 66 -2.16 20.42 13.68
CA SER A 66 -3.37 21.04 14.23
C SER A 66 -4.22 20.13 15.10
N SER A 67 -3.97 18.82 15.13
CA SER A 67 -4.85 17.83 15.77
C SER A 67 -4.13 16.51 16.05
N THR A 68 -4.79 15.63 16.79
CA THR A 68 -4.38 14.23 16.93
C THR A 68 -5.32 13.31 16.15
N TYR A 69 -4.79 12.18 15.70
CA TYR A 69 -5.55 11.16 14.97
C TYR A 69 -4.93 9.79 15.21
N THR A 70 -5.68 8.73 14.96
CA THR A 70 -5.18 7.37 15.09
C THR A 70 -4.79 6.80 13.74
N ALA A 71 -3.65 6.12 13.67
CA ALA A 71 -3.22 5.39 12.49
C ALA A 71 -2.70 4.00 12.86
N TYR A 72 -2.82 3.04 11.94
CA TYR A 72 -2.17 1.76 12.11
C TYR A 72 -0.69 1.87 11.71
N CYS A 73 0.19 1.49 12.63
CA CYS A 73 1.62 1.41 12.41
C CYS A 73 2.04 -0.04 12.20
N ASN A 74 2.68 -0.33 11.07
CA ASN A 74 3.40 -1.58 10.90
C ASN A 74 4.85 -1.43 11.38
N MET A 75 5.15 -2.04 12.53
CA MET A 75 6.48 -1.99 13.17
C MET A 75 7.39 -3.15 12.79
N LYS A 76 6.90 -4.07 11.94
CA LYS A 76 7.68 -5.15 11.33
C LYS A 76 8.26 -4.71 9.98
N GLU A 77 9.16 -5.52 9.44
CA GLU A 77 9.67 -5.34 8.09
C GLU A 77 8.52 -5.35 7.07
N LEU A 78 8.60 -4.45 6.10
CA LEU A 78 7.67 -4.34 4.98
C LEU A 78 8.39 -3.68 3.80
N CYS A 79 8.18 -4.20 2.58
CA CYS A 79 8.88 -3.76 1.37
C CYS A 79 10.40 -3.69 1.54
N ASN A 80 11.00 -4.74 2.11
CA ASN A 80 12.45 -4.85 2.40
C ASN A 80 13.01 -3.69 3.25
N SER A 81 12.14 -3.02 4.03
CA SER A 81 12.50 -1.91 4.88
C SER A 81 12.02 -2.17 6.30
N ASN A 82 12.85 -1.79 7.28
CA ASN A 82 12.49 -1.87 8.70
C ASN A 82 11.14 -1.19 8.97
N GLY A 83 10.51 -1.56 10.09
CA GLY A 83 9.20 -1.05 10.49
C GLY A 83 9.11 0.47 10.70
N GLY A 84 7.96 0.90 11.19
CA GLY A 84 7.62 2.33 11.31
C GLY A 84 6.81 2.84 10.12
N TRP A 85 6.14 1.94 9.41
CA TRP A 85 5.27 2.27 8.29
C TRP A 85 3.90 2.74 8.78
N THR A 86 3.44 3.89 8.29
CA THR A 86 2.12 4.44 8.64
C THR A 86 1.10 4.08 7.56
N ARG A 87 0.01 3.39 7.93
CA ARG A 87 -1.05 3.02 6.98
C ARG A 87 -1.94 4.21 6.67
N LEU A 88 -2.00 4.62 5.41
CA LEU A 88 -2.89 5.70 4.94
C LEU A 88 -4.22 5.18 4.42
N ALA A 89 -4.22 3.98 3.83
CA ALA A 89 -5.39 3.41 3.18
C ALA A 89 -5.54 1.94 3.55
N TYR A 90 -6.79 1.53 3.77
CA TYR A 90 -7.16 0.13 3.96
C TYR A 90 -8.59 -0.08 3.44
N LEU A 91 -8.78 -1.16 2.68
CA LEU A 91 -10.07 -1.70 2.31
C LEU A 91 -9.93 -3.22 2.25
N ASP A 92 -10.88 -3.90 2.85
CA ASP A 92 -11.12 -5.32 2.65
C ASP A 92 -12.62 -5.50 2.51
N ILE A 93 -13.11 -5.50 1.27
CA ILE A 93 -14.56 -5.62 1.02
C ILE A 93 -15.05 -7.07 1.14
N SER A 94 -14.16 -8.05 1.40
CA SER A 94 -14.61 -9.38 1.81
C SER A 94 -15.27 -9.35 3.19
N ASP A 95 -14.86 -8.40 4.05
CA ASP A 95 -15.55 -8.05 5.28
C ASP A 95 -16.92 -7.42 4.95
N ALA A 96 -17.99 -8.16 5.29
CA ALA A 96 -19.38 -7.76 5.08
C ALA A 96 -19.74 -6.40 5.71
N THR A 97 -18.98 -5.94 6.70
CA THR A 97 -19.20 -4.67 7.40
C THR A 97 -18.60 -3.47 6.66
N GLN A 98 -17.68 -3.70 5.73
CA GLN A 98 -17.07 -2.64 4.92
C GLN A 98 -17.94 -2.30 3.70
N ASN A 99 -17.87 -1.02 3.31
CA ASN A 99 -18.57 -0.47 2.15
C ASN A 99 -17.56 0.09 1.15
N CYS A 100 -17.95 0.12 -0.12
CA CYS A 100 -17.11 0.73 -1.14
C CYS A 100 -16.87 2.23 -0.86
N PRO A 101 -15.66 2.74 -1.19
CA PRO A 101 -15.36 4.16 -1.04
C PRO A 101 -16.36 5.05 -1.79
N SER A 102 -16.48 6.31 -1.38
CA SER A 102 -17.36 7.26 -2.07
C SER A 102 -17.01 7.33 -3.56
N GLY A 103 -18.04 7.33 -4.42
CA GLY A 103 -17.89 7.26 -5.88
C GLY A 103 -17.83 5.84 -6.45
N PHE A 104 -17.41 4.84 -5.67
CA PHE A 104 -17.33 3.44 -6.12
C PHE A 104 -18.67 2.70 -5.96
N GLY A 105 -18.92 1.74 -6.85
CA GLY A 105 -20.07 0.84 -6.86
C GLY A 105 -19.66 -0.56 -6.42
N LEU A 106 -20.58 -1.24 -5.72
CA LEU A 106 -20.37 -2.62 -5.30
C LEU A 106 -20.67 -3.57 -6.45
N TYR A 107 -19.68 -4.37 -6.81
CA TYR A 107 -19.82 -5.58 -7.59
C TYR A 107 -19.99 -6.75 -6.64
N GLN A 108 -20.95 -7.62 -6.95
CA GLN A 108 -21.17 -8.84 -6.17
C GLN A 108 -21.61 -9.97 -7.08
N SER A 109 -20.74 -10.97 -7.25
CA SER A 109 -20.97 -12.16 -8.06
C SER A 109 -20.09 -13.30 -7.55
N GLY A 110 -20.51 -14.55 -7.71
CA GLY A 110 -19.68 -15.72 -7.37
C GLY A 110 -19.19 -15.79 -5.92
N GLY A 111 -19.86 -15.11 -4.98
CA GLY A 111 -19.41 -14.98 -3.58
C GLY A 111 -18.32 -13.92 -3.35
N VAL A 112 -17.84 -13.27 -4.42
CA VAL A 112 -16.87 -12.17 -4.36
C VAL A 112 -17.61 -10.83 -4.29
N ARG A 113 -17.07 -9.95 -3.44
CA ARG A 113 -17.41 -8.52 -3.40
C ARG A 113 -16.22 -7.73 -3.93
N ALA A 114 -16.46 -6.68 -4.70
CA ALA A 114 -15.42 -5.77 -5.20
C ALA A 114 -15.98 -4.37 -5.43
N CYS A 115 -15.12 -3.36 -5.47
CA CYS A 115 -15.49 -1.96 -5.61
C CYS A 115 -14.94 -1.38 -6.91
N GLY A 116 -15.83 -1.08 -7.85
CA GLY A 116 -15.49 -0.53 -9.16
C GLY A 116 -16.34 0.69 -9.51
N LYS A 117 -16.51 0.96 -10.79
CA LYS A 117 -17.34 2.03 -11.35
C LYS A 117 -18.82 1.70 -11.18
N LYS A 118 -19.60 2.65 -10.64
CA LYS A 118 -21.08 2.53 -10.54
C LYS A 118 -21.77 2.49 -11.90
N THR A 119 -21.18 3.17 -12.88
CA THR A 119 -21.64 3.24 -14.26
C THR A 119 -20.42 3.09 -15.13
N LEU A 120 -20.48 2.24 -16.14
CA LEU A 120 -19.35 1.99 -17.03
C LEU A 120 -19.21 3.16 -18.02
N HIS A 121 -18.02 3.74 -18.05
CA HIS A 121 -17.70 4.92 -18.87
C HIS A 121 -16.20 5.04 -19.06
N ASN A 122 -15.79 5.58 -20.20
CA ASN A 122 -14.42 6.04 -20.40
C ASN A 122 -14.04 7.02 -19.28
N GLY A 123 -12.91 6.78 -18.62
CA GLY A 123 -12.38 7.64 -17.58
C GLY A 123 -11.99 6.88 -16.32
N CYS A 124 -11.58 7.65 -15.33
CA CYS A 124 -11.21 7.12 -14.03
C CYS A 124 -12.22 7.54 -12.95
N ILE A 125 -12.46 6.67 -11.99
CA ILE A 125 -12.96 7.05 -10.66
C ILE A 125 -11.79 7.05 -9.67
N SER A 126 -11.88 7.83 -8.60
CA SER A 126 -10.78 7.92 -7.64
C SER A 126 -11.21 8.12 -6.19
N VAL A 127 -10.31 7.75 -5.29
CA VAL A 127 -10.38 8.05 -3.86
C VAL A 127 -9.01 8.57 -3.41
N GLN A 128 -9.02 9.57 -2.55
CA GLN A 128 -7.82 10.21 -2.01
C GLN A 128 -7.66 9.89 -0.53
N PHE A 129 -6.43 9.64 -0.12
CA PHE A 129 -6.03 9.30 1.24
C PHE A 129 -5.08 10.37 1.76
N PRO A 130 -5.50 11.22 2.71
CA PRO A 130 -4.64 12.26 3.24
C PRO A 130 -3.46 11.65 4.00
N SER A 131 -2.26 12.19 3.78
CA SER A 131 -1.03 11.84 4.52
C SER A 131 -1.03 12.37 5.96
N HIS A 132 -1.97 13.26 6.31
CA HIS A 132 -1.99 13.98 7.58
C HIS A 132 -0.69 14.76 7.88
N ASN A 133 -0.07 15.33 6.84
CA ASN A 133 1.21 16.04 6.90
C ASN A 133 2.40 15.17 7.34
N ILE A 134 2.29 13.84 7.26
CA ILE A 134 3.44 12.95 7.40
C ILE A 134 4.36 13.20 6.21
N SER A 135 5.62 13.53 6.49
CA SER A 135 6.68 13.59 5.48
C SER A 135 7.17 12.17 5.20
N TYR A 136 7.04 11.72 3.95
CA TYR A 136 7.42 10.38 3.52
C TYR A 136 8.31 10.41 2.27
N SER A 137 9.22 9.45 2.16
CA SER A 137 10.00 9.20 0.95
C SER A 137 9.77 7.81 0.36
N GLN A 138 8.96 6.98 1.03
CA GLN A 138 8.62 5.65 0.54
C GLN A 138 7.12 5.41 0.58
N VAL A 139 6.61 4.71 -0.43
CA VAL A 139 5.25 4.19 -0.49
C VAL A 139 5.32 2.69 -0.70
N CYS A 140 4.60 1.94 0.12
CA CYS A 140 4.52 0.48 0.02
C CYS A 140 3.08 0.04 0.16
N GLY A 141 2.63 -0.92 -0.63
CA GLY A 141 1.28 -1.41 -0.51
C GLY A 141 1.02 -2.63 -1.37
N ARG A 142 -0.20 -3.14 -1.25
CA ARG A 142 -0.72 -4.19 -2.12
C ARG A 142 -2.17 -3.87 -2.47
N VAL A 143 -2.58 -4.26 -3.66
CA VAL A 143 -3.94 -4.08 -4.18
C VAL A 143 -4.33 -5.37 -4.86
N ILE A 144 -5.55 -5.84 -4.59
CA ILE A 144 -6.13 -7.01 -5.24
C ILE A 144 -7.42 -6.58 -5.91
N GLY A 145 -7.51 -6.87 -7.20
CA GLY A 145 -8.65 -6.54 -8.04
C GLY A 145 -9.19 -7.76 -8.75
N TYR A 146 -10.15 -7.51 -9.63
CA TYR A 146 -10.70 -8.52 -10.52
C TYR A 146 -10.91 -7.89 -11.90
N LEU A 147 -10.79 -8.72 -12.93
CA LEU A 147 -11.10 -8.32 -14.29
C LEU A 147 -12.63 -8.22 -14.47
N TYR A 148 -13.09 -7.16 -15.14
CA TYR A 148 -14.47 -7.03 -15.59
C TYR A 148 -14.52 -6.56 -17.04
N GLY A 149 -15.15 -7.37 -17.90
CA GLY A 149 -15.27 -7.07 -19.32
C GLY A 149 -13.93 -7.01 -20.06
N SER A 150 -13.92 -6.36 -21.22
CA SER A 150 -12.84 -6.47 -22.21
C SER A 150 -11.67 -5.52 -21.98
N ILE A 151 -11.17 -5.45 -20.75
CA ILE A 151 -10.14 -4.48 -20.36
C ILE A 151 -8.83 -4.61 -21.16
N ASP A 152 -8.16 -3.49 -21.36
CA ASP A 152 -6.93 -3.34 -22.14
C ASP A 152 -5.77 -2.85 -21.26
N GLY A 153 -4.75 -3.68 -21.04
CA GLY A 153 -3.69 -3.37 -20.06
C GLY A 153 -3.00 -2.01 -20.29
N LEU A 154 -2.55 -1.76 -21.53
CA LEU A 154 -2.03 -0.46 -21.96
C LEU A 154 -2.80 0.02 -23.20
N VAL A 155 -3.14 1.30 -23.18
CA VAL A 155 -3.98 1.92 -24.21
C VAL A 155 -3.29 3.14 -24.81
N ALA A 156 -3.40 3.29 -26.13
CA ALA A 156 -2.85 4.42 -26.87
C ALA A 156 -3.81 5.63 -26.83
N SER A 157 -4.27 6.02 -25.64
CA SER A 157 -5.16 7.16 -25.43
C SER A 157 -4.42 8.32 -24.76
N PRO A 158 -4.71 9.59 -25.14
CA PRO A 158 -4.08 10.76 -24.54
C PRO A 158 -4.49 10.97 -23.08
N ASP A 159 -5.70 10.52 -22.70
CA ASP A 159 -6.28 10.77 -21.38
C ASP A 159 -6.10 9.58 -20.42
N ILE A 160 -6.04 8.37 -20.95
CA ILE A 160 -5.86 7.12 -20.20
C ILE A 160 -4.76 6.34 -20.89
N ILE A 161 -3.71 6.01 -20.15
CA ILE A 161 -2.57 5.23 -20.66
C ILE A 161 -2.65 3.78 -20.15
N VAL A 162 -3.28 3.58 -18.99
CA VAL A 162 -3.37 2.31 -18.27
C VAL A 162 -4.83 2.07 -17.90
N GLU A 163 -5.30 0.85 -18.15
CA GLU A 163 -6.54 0.36 -17.56
C GLU A 163 -6.25 -0.59 -16.41
N GLY A 164 -7.02 -0.45 -15.35
CA GLY A 164 -6.68 -1.02 -14.06
C GLY A 164 -6.64 0.02 -12.95
N ALA A 165 -5.93 -0.33 -11.87
CA ALA A 165 -5.71 0.55 -10.75
C ALA A 165 -4.43 1.37 -10.91
N ILE A 166 -4.50 2.68 -10.64
CA ILE A 166 -3.33 3.57 -10.71
C ILE A 166 -3.19 4.29 -9.39
N ILE A 167 -1.99 4.22 -8.82
CA ILE A 167 -1.62 4.91 -7.59
C ILE A 167 -0.77 6.12 -7.94
N THR A 168 -1.19 7.28 -7.45
CA THR A 168 -0.49 8.55 -7.66
C THR A 168 -0.38 9.33 -6.35
N HIS A 169 0.50 10.32 -6.30
CA HIS A 169 0.51 11.29 -5.20
C HIS A 169 0.40 12.75 -5.69
N GLY A 170 -0.25 13.55 -4.84
CA GLY A 170 -0.33 15.00 -4.97
C GLY A 170 -1.21 15.51 -6.11
N PRO A 171 -1.41 16.85 -6.18
CA PRO A 171 -2.30 17.48 -7.15
C PRO A 171 -1.91 17.23 -8.61
N SER A 172 -0.61 17.12 -8.88
CA SER A 172 -0.07 16.83 -10.20
C SER A 172 -0.15 15.35 -10.58
N ARG A 173 -0.70 14.48 -9.71
CA ARG A 173 -0.84 13.04 -9.92
C ARG A 173 0.46 12.37 -10.33
N GLN A 174 1.53 12.63 -9.59
CA GLN A 174 2.82 11.99 -9.84
C GLN A 174 2.70 10.48 -9.66
N HIS A 175 3.28 9.72 -10.58
CA HIS A 175 3.16 8.27 -10.63
C HIS A 175 3.84 7.59 -9.45
N VAL A 176 3.10 6.70 -8.77
CA VAL A 176 3.62 5.80 -7.73
C VAL A 176 3.72 4.39 -8.30
N TRP A 177 2.60 3.83 -8.75
CA TRP A 177 2.51 2.47 -9.29
C TRP A 177 1.32 2.30 -10.23
N SER A 178 1.46 1.41 -11.22
CA SER A 178 0.35 0.98 -12.10
C SER A 178 0.04 -0.50 -11.89
N LEU A 179 -1.21 -0.84 -11.67
CA LEU A 179 -1.74 -2.20 -11.56
C LEU A 179 -2.62 -2.42 -12.79
N MET A 180 -2.02 -2.93 -13.85
CA MET A 180 -2.64 -3.07 -15.17
C MET A 180 -3.46 -4.34 -15.24
N ALA A 181 -4.65 -4.30 -15.82
CA ALA A 181 -5.44 -5.49 -16.08
C ALA A 181 -5.34 -5.88 -17.56
N GLY A 182 -4.74 -7.03 -17.86
CA GLY A 182 -4.64 -7.54 -19.22
C GLY A 182 -5.93 -8.20 -19.69
N ASN A 183 -6.17 -8.22 -21.00
CA ASN A 183 -7.39 -8.79 -21.58
C ASN A 183 -7.49 -10.33 -21.46
N SER A 184 -6.34 -11.03 -21.42
CA SER A 184 -6.26 -12.49 -21.48
C SER A 184 -4.93 -13.00 -20.94
N GLU A 185 -4.99 -14.09 -20.16
CA GLU A 185 -3.84 -14.79 -19.56
C GLU A 185 -2.96 -15.52 -20.59
N VAL A 186 -3.53 -15.81 -21.77
CA VAL A 186 -2.88 -16.57 -22.85
C VAL A 186 -2.65 -15.72 -24.10
N GLY A 187 -2.92 -14.41 -24.01
CA GLY A 187 -2.68 -13.45 -25.08
C GLY A 187 -1.28 -12.84 -25.03
N SER A 188 -0.85 -12.27 -26.15
CA SER A 188 0.33 -11.39 -26.26
C SER A 188 0.05 -10.19 -27.18
N SER A 189 -1.23 -9.90 -27.41
CA SER A 189 -1.69 -8.79 -28.24
C SER A 189 -1.47 -7.45 -27.55
N SER A 190 -1.80 -6.35 -28.23
CA SER A 190 -1.67 -4.99 -27.68
C SER A 190 -2.42 -4.77 -26.37
N ASN A 191 -3.46 -5.57 -26.12
CA ASN A 191 -4.38 -5.42 -24.98
C ASN A 191 -4.01 -6.37 -23.82
N SER A 192 -3.07 -7.28 -24.07
CA SER A 192 -2.50 -8.16 -23.05
C SER A 192 -1.46 -7.43 -22.20
N CYS A 193 -1.02 -8.09 -21.14
CA CYS A 193 0.00 -7.55 -20.27
C CYS A 193 1.35 -7.33 -21.00
N PRO A 194 2.06 -6.21 -20.74
CA PRO A 194 3.35 -5.94 -21.39
C PRO A 194 4.44 -6.96 -21.04
N CYS A 195 4.31 -7.60 -19.88
CA CYS A 195 5.21 -8.65 -19.40
C CYS A 195 4.88 -10.04 -19.96
N ASN A 196 3.81 -10.20 -20.76
CA ASN A 196 3.46 -11.51 -21.30
C ASN A 196 4.55 -12.03 -22.24
N THR A 197 4.76 -13.34 -22.20
CA THR A 197 5.69 -14.03 -23.12
C THR A 197 5.28 -13.76 -24.56
N GLY A 198 6.20 -13.19 -25.34
CA GLY A 198 5.96 -12.82 -26.74
C GLY A 198 5.21 -11.49 -26.94
N SER A 199 4.93 -10.73 -25.86
CA SER A 199 4.39 -9.39 -25.97
C SER A 199 5.39 -8.44 -26.63
N THR A 200 4.88 -7.55 -27.48
CA THR A 200 5.66 -6.46 -28.11
C THR A 200 5.25 -5.09 -27.57
N VAL A 201 4.35 -5.06 -26.58
CA VAL A 201 3.83 -3.84 -25.99
C VAL A 201 4.94 -3.16 -25.20
N SER A 202 5.22 -1.89 -25.54
CA SER A 202 6.24 -1.10 -24.86
C SER A 202 5.62 -0.31 -23.71
N VAL A 203 6.18 -0.46 -22.51
CA VAL A 203 5.75 0.31 -21.33
C VAL A 203 6.26 1.75 -21.45
N PRO A 204 5.39 2.76 -21.29
CA PRO A 204 5.80 4.17 -21.30
C PRO A 204 6.90 4.47 -20.27
N PRO A 205 7.89 5.32 -20.60
CA PRO A 205 8.96 5.70 -19.67
C PRO A 205 8.46 6.34 -18.36
N SER A 206 7.28 6.97 -18.38
CA SER A 206 6.63 7.55 -17.19
C SER A 206 6.21 6.51 -16.16
N ILE A 207 6.00 5.26 -16.56
CA ILE A 207 5.68 4.13 -15.68
C ILE A 207 6.96 3.36 -15.35
N GLY A 208 7.79 3.11 -16.37
CA GLY A 208 9.04 2.35 -16.23
C GLY A 208 8.77 0.95 -15.65
N ASN A 209 9.50 0.59 -14.58
CA ASN A 209 9.35 -0.70 -13.91
C ASN A 209 8.35 -0.67 -12.74
N ASN A 210 7.62 0.43 -12.52
CA ASN A 210 6.73 0.60 -11.38
C ASN A 210 5.31 0.14 -11.74
N TYR A 211 5.20 -1.12 -12.16
CA TYR A 211 3.92 -1.70 -12.49
C TYR A 211 3.85 -3.19 -12.17
N PHE A 212 2.62 -3.66 -11.94
CA PHE A 212 2.24 -5.06 -12.09
C PHE A 212 1.20 -5.16 -13.20
N CYS A 213 1.11 -6.32 -13.83
CA CYS A 213 0.06 -6.59 -14.80
C CYS A 213 -0.40 -8.03 -14.66
N GLU A 214 -1.70 -8.27 -14.75
CA GLU A 214 -2.29 -9.61 -14.72
C GLU A 214 -3.66 -9.59 -15.39
N SER A 215 -4.11 -10.74 -15.89
CA SER A 215 -5.45 -10.96 -16.45
C SER A 215 -6.13 -12.05 -15.64
N GLY A 216 -7.45 -11.98 -15.49
CA GLY A 216 -8.25 -13.06 -14.90
C GLY A 216 -9.08 -13.84 -15.92
N ASN A 217 -8.87 -13.59 -17.22
CA ASN A 217 -9.50 -14.31 -18.31
C ASN A 217 -8.56 -15.43 -18.83
N PRO A 218 -8.88 -16.71 -18.59
CA PRO A 218 -8.00 -17.83 -18.93
C PRO A 218 -8.02 -18.22 -20.41
N THR A 219 -8.78 -17.49 -21.24
CA THR A 219 -9.00 -17.81 -22.65
C THR A 219 -8.49 -16.70 -23.55
N SER A 220 -8.13 -17.04 -24.80
CA SER A 220 -7.69 -16.07 -25.82
C SER A 220 -8.83 -15.30 -26.49
N GLY A 221 -10.08 -15.60 -26.12
CA GLY A 221 -11.25 -14.88 -26.62
C GLY A 221 -11.46 -13.57 -25.86
N ASN A 222 -12.19 -12.66 -26.47
CA ASN A 222 -12.60 -11.41 -25.80
C ASN A 222 -13.35 -11.75 -24.51
N PRO A 223 -12.99 -11.11 -23.39
CA PRO A 223 -13.71 -11.27 -22.14
C PRO A 223 -15.20 -10.98 -22.31
N SER A 224 -16.02 -11.75 -21.61
CA SER A 224 -17.43 -11.43 -21.43
C SER A 224 -17.57 -10.31 -20.40
N GLN A 225 -18.65 -9.53 -20.48
CA GLN A 225 -18.97 -8.46 -19.53
C GLN A 225 -19.46 -9.01 -18.19
N ILE A 226 -18.58 -9.74 -17.49
CA ILE A 226 -18.80 -10.38 -16.20
C ILE A 226 -17.63 -10.06 -15.27
N LEU A 227 -17.85 -10.24 -13.96
CA LEU A 227 -16.77 -10.23 -12.98
C LEU A 227 -16.09 -11.60 -13.00
N TYR A 228 -14.81 -11.64 -13.38
CA TYR A 228 -14.01 -12.86 -13.38
C TYR A 228 -13.51 -13.12 -11.96
N THR A 229 -14.21 -13.96 -11.21
CA THR A 229 -13.97 -14.15 -9.77
C THR A 229 -13.01 -15.29 -9.43
N SER A 230 -12.65 -16.10 -10.42
CA SER A 230 -11.82 -17.30 -10.21
C SER A 230 -10.34 -16.98 -10.07
N ASP A 231 -9.90 -15.83 -10.58
CA ASP A 231 -8.51 -15.42 -10.61
C ASP A 231 -8.37 -13.94 -10.21
N PRO A 232 -8.01 -13.65 -8.94
CA PRO A 232 -7.77 -12.30 -8.46
C PRO A 232 -6.52 -11.68 -9.10
N LEU A 233 -6.61 -10.41 -9.48
CA LEU A 233 -5.49 -9.71 -10.10
C LEU A 233 -4.48 -9.20 -9.07
N TRP A 234 -3.21 -9.26 -9.47
CA TRP A 234 -2.01 -8.74 -8.83
C TRP A 234 -1.65 -9.40 -7.51
N ASP A 235 -2.08 -10.65 -7.34
CA ASP A 235 -1.77 -11.46 -6.17
C ASP A 235 -0.53 -12.36 -6.36
N GLY A 236 -0.04 -12.45 -7.61
CA GLY A 236 1.11 -13.26 -8.01
C GLY A 236 0.81 -14.76 -8.14
N GLN A 237 -0.45 -15.13 -8.28
CA GLN A 237 -0.95 -16.50 -8.38
C GLN A 237 -1.92 -16.64 -9.57
N GLY A 238 -2.32 -17.87 -9.90
CA GLY A 238 -3.34 -18.10 -10.96
C GLY A 238 -2.90 -17.88 -12.40
N CYS A 239 -1.76 -17.23 -12.61
CA CYS A 239 -1.14 -16.86 -13.87
C CYS A 239 -1.13 -17.97 -14.94
N GLY A 240 -1.72 -17.65 -16.10
CA GLY A 240 -1.63 -18.48 -17.29
C GLY A 240 -0.22 -18.55 -17.88
N SER A 241 -0.06 -19.40 -18.90
CA SER A 241 1.26 -19.73 -19.46
C SER A 241 2.05 -18.52 -19.94
N ASN A 242 1.38 -17.48 -20.44
CA ASN A 242 2.07 -16.28 -20.95
C ASN A 242 2.39 -15.27 -19.85
N GLU A 243 1.66 -15.28 -18.74
CA GLU A 243 1.79 -14.35 -17.61
C GLU A 243 2.82 -14.76 -16.57
N THR A 244 3.51 -15.88 -16.78
CA THR A 244 4.55 -16.37 -15.86
C THR A 244 5.57 -15.27 -15.47
N ALA A 245 5.99 -14.42 -16.42
CA ALA A 245 6.93 -13.34 -16.11
C ALA A 245 6.27 -12.19 -15.34
N CYS A 246 4.98 -11.95 -15.55
CA CYS A 246 4.20 -10.95 -14.83
C CYS A 246 4.05 -11.30 -13.34
N CYS A 247 3.76 -12.56 -13.05
CA CYS A 247 3.62 -13.03 -11.67
C CYS A 247 4.93 -13.26 -10.93
N ASN A 248 6.03 -13.36 -11.67
CA ASN A 248 7.36 -13.33 -11.09
C ASN A 248 7.93 -11.90 -11.00
N ALA A 249 7.09 -10.87 -11.21
CA ALA A 249 7.51 -9.49 -11.04
C ALA A 249 8.07 -9.27 -9.63
N PRO A 250 9.24 -8.63 -9.49
CA PRO A 250 9.84 -8.40 -8.18
C PRO A 250 8.89 -7.65 -7.24
N GLY A 251 8.69 -8.21 -6.05
CA GLY A 251 7.91 -7.60 -4.97
C GLY A 251 6.43 -7.98 -4.95
N ILE A 252 5.83 -8.50 -6.04
CA ILE A 252 4.40 -8.89 -6.06
C ILE A 252 4.06 -9.84 -4.89
N PRO A 253 2.97 -9.61 -4.14
CA PRO A 253 1.89 -8.63 -4.34
C PRO A 253 2.16 -7.22 -3.78
N TRP A 254 3.35 -6.96 -3.24
CA TRP A 254 3.72 -5.69 -2.62
C TRP A 254 4.51 -4.79 -3.57
N PHE A 255 3.89 -3.69 -3.99
CA PHE A 255 4.64 -2.64 -4.68
C PHE A 255 5.44 -1.81 -3.68
N HIS A 256 6.61 -1.34 -4.12
CA HIS A 256 7.48 -0.46 -3.35
C HIS A 256 8.01 0.67 -4.22
N ARG A 257 7.69 1.90 -3.85
CA ARG A 257 8.19 3.12 -4.48
C ARG A 257 9.09 3.84 -3.50
N ASP A 258 10.38 3.92 -3.82
CA ASP A 258 11.39 4.65 -3.04
C ASP A 258 11.85 5.90 -3.79
N TYR A 259 11.62 7.07 -3.20
CA TYR A 259 12.00 8.37 -3.75
C TYR A 259 13.38 8.84 -3.25
N GLY A 260 14.11 8.00 -2.50
CA GLY A 260 15.42 8.30 -1.94
C GLY A 260 15.35 9.39 -0.89
N SER A 261 16.09 10.50 -1.10
CA SER A 261 16.10 11.65 -0.19
C SER A 261 14.95 12.63 -0.42
N ASN A 262 14.18 12.48 -1.50
CA ASN A 262 13.04 13.34 -1.77
C ASN A 262 11.88 12.95 -0.86
N THR A 263 11.29 13.94 -0.21
CA THR A 263 10.16 13.73 0.71
C THR A 263 8.95 14.52 0.27
N PHE A 264 7.78 13.97 0.54
CA PHE A 264 6.48 14.54 0.19
C PHE A 264 5.55 14.49 1.39
N THR A 265 4.56 15.38 1.38
CA THR A 265 3.44 15.37 2.34
C THR A 265 2.10 15.28 1.61
N ASP A 266 2.14 14.92 0.33
CA ASP A 266 0.97 14.86 -0.53
C ASP A 266 0.01 13.73 -0.11
N TYR A 267 -1.26 13.84 -0.50
CA TYR A 267 -2.17 12.70 -0.44
C TYR A 267 -1.73 11.60 -1.41
N ILE A 268 -2.10 10.36 -1.11
CA ILE A 268 -2.08 9.26 -2.07
C ILE A 268 -3.47 9.14 -2.72
N GLU A 269 -3.54 8.98 -4.03
CA GLU A 269 -4.78 8.75 -4.77
C GLU A 269 -4.73 7.36 -5.41
N LEU A 270 -5.80 6.58 -5.21
CA LEU A 270 -6.05 5.36 -5.96
C LEU A 270 -7.15 5.63 -6.97
N ARG A 271 -6.89 5.27 -8.22
CA ARG A 271 -7.81 5.45 -9.34
C ARG A 271 -8.09 4.10 -10.00
N VAL A 272 -9.31 3.90 -10.48
CA VAL A 272 -9.66 2.77 -11.37
C VAL A 272 -10.09 3.36 -12.70
N CYS A 273 -9.40 2.98 -13.77
CA CYS A 273 -9.52 3.57 -15.10
C CYS A 273 -9.84 2.51 -16.14
N ALA A 274 -10.64 2.90 -17.14
CA ALA A 274 -10.95 2.12 -18.34
C ALA A 274 -11.27 3.07 -19.50
N ASN A 275 -10.98 2.68 -20.74
CA ASN A 275 -11.17 3.51 -21.93
C ASN A 275 -12.56 3.33 -22.55
N TYR A 276 -13.26 2.24 -22.25
CA TYR A 276 -14.53 1.91 -22.87
C TYR A 276 -15.68 1.68 -21.87
N HIS A 277 -16.86 1.34 -22.39
CA HIS A 277 -18.13 1.26 -21.65
C HIS A 277 -18.50 -0.14 -21.16
N ASP A 278 -17.66 -1.14 -21.39
CA ASP A 278 -17.83 -2.52 -20.93
C ASP A 278 -16.71 -2.97 -19.98
N GLU A 279 -15.76 -2.09 -19.68
CA GLU A 279 -14.52 -2.38 -18.96
C GLU A 279 -14.52 -1.81 -17.54
N ASP A 280 -13.98 -2.58 -16.59
CA ASP A 280 -13.68 -2.11 -15.25
C ASP A 280 -12.61 -2.99 -14.57
N THR A 281 -12.09 -2.52 -13.44
CA THR A 281 -11.24 -3.35 -12.56
C THR A 281 -11.66 -3.19 -11.11
N PRO A 282 -12.77 -3.84 -10.71
CA PRO A 282 -13.26 -3.72 -9.35
C PRO A 282 -12.23 -4.20 -8.33
N ILE A 283 -11.97 -3.37 -7.31
CA ILE A 283 -10.97 -3.61 -6.27
C ILE A 283 -11.60 -4.28 -5.07
N ASN A 284 -11.05 -5.42 -4.66
CA ASN A 284 -11.50 -6.15 -3.48
C ASN A 284 -10.73 -5.75 -2.22
N TYR A 285 -9.44 -5.51 -2.39
CA TYR A 285 -8.55 -5.27 -1.27
C TYR A 285 -7.51 -4.20 -1.63
N TYR A 286 -7.20 -3.33 -0.67
CA TYR A 286 -5.95 -2.58 -0.69
C TYR A 286 -5.45 -2.29 0.72
N GLU A 287 -4.13 -2.22 0.86
CA GLU A 287 -3.51 -1.53 1.97
C GLU A 287 -2.28 -0.74 1.49
N ILE A 288 -2.19 0.52 1.91
CA ILE A 288 -1.16 1.44 1.44
C ILE A 288 -0.53 2.15 2.64
N PHE A 289 0.79 2.10 2.69
CA PHE A 289 1.64 2.64 3.74
C PHE A 289 2.61 3.68 3.19
N VAL A 290 3.00 4.60 4.06
CA VAL A 290 4.07 5.57 3.81
C VAL A 290 5.10 5.57 4.94
N LYS A 291 6.34 5.94 4.62
CA LYS A 291 7.44 6.08 5.58
C LYS A 291 8.44 7.16 5.17
#